data_AF-A0A183DTQ9-F1
#
_entry.id   AF-A0A183DTQ9-F1
#
_cell.length_a   1.000
_cell.length_b   1.000
_cell.length_c   1.000
_cell.angle_alpha   90.00
_cell.angle_beta   90.00
_cell.angle_gamma   90.00
#
_symmetry.space_group_name_H-M   'P 1'
#
loop_
_entity.id
_entity.type
_entity.pdbx_description
1 polymer ?
#
loop_
_entity_poly.entity_id
_entity_poly.type
_entity_poly.pdbx_seq_one_letter_code
_entity_poly.pdbx_strand_id
1 'polypeptide(L)'
;MSKGKISLPGGSLGVLEKGANKDGYHRNEQGLGWVVTGLFVVGDLAGGGIVAMPTATAQTNFWPGLTLNFVIAIAMTYTAYMLGVSWVILQRRWPEYREHCRKPYPEMGGRALGPTAK
;
A
#
# COMPACT_ATOMS: atom_id res chain seq x y z
N MET A 1 6.30 40.45 35.66
CA MET A 1 4.97 39.81 35.64
C MET A 1 4.82 39.09 34.30
N SER A 2 4.78 37.76 34.36
CA SER A 2 4.38 36.75 33.34
C SER A 2 4.89 36.82 31.89
N LYS A 3 5.90 35.99 31.57
CA LYS A 3 6.11 35.43 30.23
C LYS A 3 5.16 34.23 30.06
N GLY A 4 4.20 34.32 29.15
CA GLY A 4 3.32 33.21 28.78
C GLY A 4 4.10 32.09 28.10
N LYS A 5 4.36 31.00 28.83
CA LYS A 5 4.87 29.74 28.26
C LYS A 5 3.71 28.98 27.64
N ILE A 6 3.69 28.91 26.32
CA ILE A 6 2.81 28.01 25.57
C ILE A 6 3.37 26.60 25.79
N SER A 7 2.68 25.83 26.63
CA SER A 7 3.03 24.45 26.96
C SER A 7 2.66 23.55 25.78
N LEU A 8 3.62 23.32 24.88
CA LEU A 8 3.55 22.24 23.90
C LEU A 8 3.67 20.91 24.65
N PRO A 9 2.68 20.00 24.59
CA PRO A 9 2.78 18.72 25.27
C PRO A 9 3.92 17.90 24.63
N GLY A 10 4.95 17.61 25.43
CA GLY A 10 6.10 16.77 25.07
C GLY A 10 5.77 15.32 24.69
N GLY A 11 4.49 14.99 24.46
CA GLY A 11 4.05 13.68 23.97
C GLY A 11 4.22 13.50 22.47
N SER A 12 4.13 14.57 21.67
CA SER A 12 4.18 14.45 20.21
C SER A 12 5.58 14.16 19.67
N LEU A 13 6.64 14.56 20.37
CA LEU A 13 8.03 14.28 19.95
C LEU A 13 8.51 12.89 20.43
N GLY A 14 8.02 12.42 21.59
CA GLY A 14 8.30 11.07 22.08
C GLY A 14 7.64 9.96 21.25
N VAL A 15 6.51 10.25 20.60
CA VAL A 15 5.89 9.33 19.63
C VAL A 15 6.71 9.23 18.33
N LEU A 16 7.45 10.29 17.98
CA LEU A 16 8.27 10.33 16.77
C LEU A 16 9.62 9.61 17.01
N GLU A 17 10.23 9.77 18.18
CA GLU A 17 11.46 9.08 18.54
C GLU A 17 11.26 7.57 18.77
N LYS A 18 10.12 7.16 19.35
CA LYS A 18 9.77 5.73 19.51
C LYS A 18 9.46 5.02 18.18
N GLY A 19 9.42 5.76 17.06
CA GLY A 19 9.31 5.21 15.71
C GLY A 19 10.67 4.96 15.02
N ALA A 20 11.78 5.41 15.60
CA ALA A 20 13.10 5.41 14.94
C ALA A 20 14.03 4.26 15.35
N ASN A 21 13.61 3.34 16.23
CA ASN A 21 14.46 2.22 16.63
C ASN A 21 13.65 0.94 16.84
N LYS A 22 13.55 0.16 15.75
CA LYS A 22 13.64 -1.30 15.67
C LYS A 22 13.48 -1.68 14.20
N ASP A 23 14.59 -1.66 13.48
CA ASP A 23 14.75 -2.18 12.12
C ASP A 23 14.73 -3.72 12.11
N GLY A 24 13.79 -4.31 12.85
CA GLY A 24 13.39 -5.69 12.66
C GLY A 24 12.26 -5.68 11.65
N TYR A 25 12.59 -5.75 10.35
CA TYR A 25 11.62 -6.18 9.36
C TYR A 25 11.15 -7.55 9.83
N HIS A 26 9.98 -7.64 10.46
CA HIS A 26 9.37 -8.92 10.81
C HIS A 26 9.06 -9.60 9.49
N ARG A 27 10.02 -10.39 9.04
CA ARG A 27 9.89 -11.28 7.91
C ARG A 27 9.10 -12.46 8.45
N ASN A 28 7.80 -12.51 8.15
CA ASN A 28 7.04 -13.71 8.40
C ASN A 28 7.79 -14.87 7.73
N GLU A 29 8.19 -15.87 8.51
CA GLU A 29 8.86 -17.08 8.00
C GLU A 29 7.97 -17.83 7.01
N GLN A 30 6.66 -17.55 7.08
CA GLN A 30 5.63 -18.06 6.17
C GLN A 30 5.20 -16.94 5.23
N GLY A 31 5.66 -17.02 3.98
CA GLY A 31 5.31 -16.08 2.92
C GLY A 31 5.93 -16.49 1.59
N LEU A 32 5.26 -16.14 0.50
CA LEU A 32 5.76 -16.36 -0.85
C LEU A 32 6.90 -15.36 -1.13
N GLY A 33 8.07 -15.84 -1.53
CA GLY A 33 9.23 -14.97 -1.80
C GLY A 33 8.92 -13.91 -2.86
N TRP A 34 9.58 -12.75 -2.81
CA TRP A 34 9.27 -11.60 -3.68
C TRP A 34 9.20 -11.98 -5.16
N VAL A 35 10.12 -12.82 -5.65
CA VAL A 35 10.15 -13.27 -7.04
C VAL A 35 8.88 -14.03 -7.42
N VAL A 36 8.47 -15.00 -6.60
CA VAL A 36 7.28 -15.83 -6.89
C VAL A 36 6.00 -15.01 -6.74
N THR A 37 5.95 -14.10 -5.75
CA THR A 37 4.87 -13.13 -5.60
C THR A 37 4.77 -12.19 -6.81
N GLY A 38 5.90 -11.70 -7.32
CA GLY A 38 5.95 -10.86 -8.51
C GLY A 38 5.45 -11.59 -9.75
N LEU A 39 5.88 -12.85 -9.95
CA LEU A 39 5.41 -13.69 -11.05
C LEU A 39 3.91 -13.96 -10.94
N PHE A 40 3.40 -14.21 -9.73
CA PHE A 40 1.98 -14.42 -9.49
C PHE A 40 1.14 -13.19 -9.84
N VAL A 41 1.59 -11.98 -9.44
CA VAL A 41 0.94 -10.72 -9.80
C VAL A 41 0.94 -10.50 -11.31
N VAL A 42 2.07 -10.73 -11.98
CA VAL A 42 2.15 -10.63 -13.45
C VAL A 42 1.23 -11.65 -14.12
N GLY A 43 1.15 -12.88 -13.59
CA GLY A 43 0.26 -13.93 -14.07
C GLY A 43 -1.22 -13.59 -13.94
N ASP A 44 -1.63 -12.97 -12.84
CA ASP A 44 -3.01 -12.50 -12.62
C ASP A 44 -3.36 -11.34 -13.57
N LEU A 45 -2.41 -10.42 -13.79
CA LEU A 45 -2.57 -9.34 -14.77
C LEU A 45 -2.58 -9.82 -16.22
N ALA A 46 -1.89 -10.92 -16.55
CA ALA A 46 -1.79 -11.48 -17.91
C ALA A 46 -3.11 -12.04 -18.47
N GLY A 47 -4.20 -11.98 -17.71
CA GLY A 47 -5.55 -12.32 -18.16
C GLY A 47 -6.22 -11.23 -19.01
N GLY A 48 -7.52 -11.04 -18.79
CA GLY A 48 -8.38 -10.17 -19.62
C GLY A 48 -7.92 -8.71 -19.74
N GLY A 49 -7.13 -8.21 -18.78
CA GLY A 49 -6.58 -6.85 -18.81
C GLY A 49 -5.55 -6.63 -19.92
N ILE A 50 -4.58 -7.55 -20.09
CA ILE A 50 -3.55 -7.43 -21.13
C ILE A 50 -4.11 -7.76 -22.52
N VAL A 51 -5.10 -8.63 -22.64
CA VAL A 51 -5.74 -8.95 -23.94
C VAL A 51 -6.66 -7.83 -24.46
N ALA A 52 -7.26 -7.04 -23.57
CA ALA A 52 -8.16 -5.94 -23.95
C ALA A 52 -7.44 -4.62 -24.27
N MET A 53 -6.24 -4.39 -23.73
CA MET A 53 -5.49 -3.16 -23.97
C MET A 53 -5.08 -2.94 -25.45
N PRO A 54 -4.64 -3.95 -26.21
CA PRO A 54 -4.28 -3.80 -27.61
C PRO A 54 -5.46 -3.38 -28.49
N THR A 55 -6.64 -3.96 -28.26
CA THR A 55 -7.85 -3.61 -29.00
C THR A 55 -8.32 -2.20 -28.68
N ALA A 56 -8.24 -1.77 -27.42
CA ALA A 56 -8.52 -0.39 -27.01
C ALA A 56 -7.51 0.62 -27.62
N THR A 57 -6.23 0.24 -27.71
CA THR A 57 -5.18 1.10 -28.29
C THR A 57 -5.34 1.23 -29.80
N ALA A 58 -5.74 0.16 -30.49
CA ALA A 58 -6.00 0.16 -31.93
C ALA A 58 -7.18 1.09 -32.31
N GLN A 59 -8.19 1.22 -31.44
CA GLN A 59 -9.34 2.10 -31.67
C GLN A 59 -9.04 3.59 -31.40
N THR A 60 -8.03 3.90 -30.59
CA THR A 60 -7.77 5.27 -30.09
C THR A 60 -6.73 6.03 -30.94
N ASN A 61 -6.08 5.39 -31.92
CA ASN A 61 -4.82 5.76 -32.58
C ASN A 61 -3.58 5.48 -31.70
N PHE A 62 -2.47 5.11 -32.35
CA PHE A 62 -1.25 4.61 -31.68
C PHE A 62 -0.61 5.63 -30.71
N TRP A 63 -0.48 6.89 -31.14
CA TRP A 63 0.16 7.96 -30.35
C TRP A 63 -0.59 8.32 -29.05
N PRO A 64 -1.90 8.65 -29.07
CA PRO A 64 -2.64 8.93 -27.84
C PRO A 64 -2.87 7.68 -26.99
N GLY A 65 -3.06 6.51 -27.60
CA GLY A 65 -3.23 5.25 -26.87
C GLY A 65 -1.99 4.85 -26.06
N LEU A 66 -0.79 5.01 -26.64
CA LEU A 66 0.48 4.76 -25.92
C LEU A 66 0.67 5.73 -24.75
N THR A 67 0.36 7.02 -24.95
CA THR A 67 0.49 8.05 -23.92
C THR A 67 -0.44 7.77 -22.74
N LEU A 68 -1.71 7.42 -23.02
CA LEU A 68 -2.68 7.08 -21.99
C LEU A 68 -2.29 5.82 -21.20
N ASN A 69 -1.80 4.79 -21.90
CA ASN A 69 -1.32 3.57 -21.24
C ASN A 69 -0.18 3.86 -20.26
N PHE A 70 0.75 4.73 -20.64
CA PHE A 70 1.87 5.12 -19.78
C PHE A 70 1.40 5.88 -18.53
N VAL A 71 0.46 6.81 -18.68
CA VAL A 71 -0.10 7.57 -17.55
C VAL A 71 -0.84 6.66 -16.56
N ILE A 72 -1.67 5.75 -17.08
CA ILE A 72 -2.41 4.79 -16.23
C ILE A 72 -1.43 3.82 -15.56
N ALA A 73 -0.39 3.37 -16.25
CA ALA A 73 0.64 2.52 -15.66
C ALA A 73 1.34 3.20 -14.47
N ILE A 74 1.66 4.49 -14.58
CA ILE A 74 2.25 5.26 -13.46
C ILE A 74 1.26 5.38 -12.30
N ALA A 75 0.01 5.74 -12.58
CA ALA A 75 -1.03 5.89 -11.56
C ALA A 75 -1.29 4.57 -10.80
N MET A 76 -1.35 3.45 -11.52
CA MET A 76 -1.48 2.10 -10.95
C MET A 76 -0.27 1.73 -10.11
N THR A 77 0.94 2.01 -10.59
CA THR A 77 2.19 1.73 -9.85
C THR A 77 2.24 2.51 -8.54
N TYR A 78 1.88 3.80 -8.57
CA TYR A 78 1.81 4.62 -7.37
C TYR A 78 0.79 4.09 -6.36
N THR A 79 -0.39 3.69 -6.84
CA THR A 79 -1.44 3.11 -6.00
C THR A 79 -0.98 1.79 -5.36
N ALA A 80 -0.36 0.90 -6.13
CA ALA A 80 0.17 -0.37 -5.64
C ALA A 80 1.25 -0.17 -4.56
N TYR A 81 2.14 0.81 -4.76
CA TYR A 81 3.16 1.17 -3.78
C TYR A 81 2.54 1.64 -2.45
N MET A 82 1.56 2.54 -2.50
CA MET A 82 0.89 3.04 -1.30
C MET A 82 0.14 1.95 -0.55
N LEU A 83 -0.47 1.00 -1.27
CA LEU A 83 -1.13 -0.17 -0.69
C LEU A 83 -0.14 -1.06 0.05
N GLY A 84 1.02 -1.33 -0.56
CA GLY A 84 2.10 -2.10 0.06
C GLY A 84 2.64 -1.45 1.33
N VAL A 85 2.88 -0.15 1.31
CA VAL A 85 3.35 0.61 2.49
C VAL A 85 2.30 0.58 3.61
N SER A 86 1.02 0.78 3.26
CA SER A 86 -0.08 0.73 4.22
C SER A 86 -0.19 -0.63 4.91
N TRP A 87 0.03 -1.72 4.17
CA TRP A 87 0.07 -3.08 4.71
C TRP A 87 1.22 -3.30 5.70
N VAL A 88 2.41 -2.80 5.36
CA VAL A 88 3.59 -2.92 6.23
C VAL A 88 3.37 -2.16 7.54
N ILE A 89 2.75 -0.98 7.49
CA ILE A 89 2.39 -0.20 8.68
C ILE A 89 1.34 -0.94 9.53
N LEU A 90 0.33 -1.56 8.89
CA LEU A 90 -0.71 -2.32 9.57
C LEU A 90 -0.13 -3.51 10.35
N GLN A 91 0.73 -4.31 9.71
CA GLN A 91 1.41 -5.46 10.35
C GLN A 91 2.37 -5.05 11.48
N ARG A 92 2.91 -3.83 11.44
CA ARG A 92 3.70 -3.26 12.55
C ARG A 92 2.83 -2.86 13.74
N ARG A 93 1.62 -2.36 13.49
CA ARG A 93 0.70 -1.85 14.53
C ARG A 93 -0.11 -2.96 15.22
N TRP A 94 -0.52 -3.99 14.49
CA TRP A 94 -1.33 -5.10 15.02
C TRP A 94 -0.66 -6.46 14.73
N PRO A 95 -0.15 -7.16 15.77
CA PRO A 95 0.52 -8.45 15.59
C PRO A 95 -0.43 -9.60 15.25
N GLU A 96 -1.74 -9.41 15.42
CA GLU A 96 -2.80 -10.38 15.08
C GLU A 96 -2.83 -10.74 13.58
N TYR A 97 -2.41 -9.82 12.72
CA TYR A 97 -2.40 -9.99 11.27
C TYR A 97 -1.11 -10.66 10.71
N ARG A 98 -0.27 -11.24 11.59
CA ARG A 98 1.01 -11.86 11.20
C ARG A 98 0.92 -13.33 10.78
N GLU A 99 -0.05 -14.10 11.26
CA GLU A 99 -0.13 -15.53 10.95
C GLU A 99 -0.95 -15.86 9.70
N HIS A 100 -2.15 -15.30 9.50
CA HIS A 100 -2.91 -15.49 8.26
C HIS A 100 -4.11 -14.55 8.17
N CYS A 101 -4.14 -13.63 7.20
CA CYS A 101 -5.34 -12.84 6.89
C CYS A 101 -5.99 -13.34 5.61
N ARG A 102 -7.18 -13.92 5.71
CA ARG A 102 -7.94 -14.39 4.54
C ARG A 102 -8.45 -13.24 3.66
N LYS A 103 -8.55 -12.01 4.20
CA LYS A 103 -9.08 -10.82 3.51
C LYS A 103 -8.28 -9.55 3.87
N PRO A 104 -7.11 -9.33 3.26
CA PRO A 104 -6.22 -8.22 3.63
C PRO A 104 -6.82 -6.83 3.32
N TYR A 105 -7.51 -6.66 2.19
CA TYR A 105 -8.05 -5.36 1.80
C TYR A 105 -9.22 -4.85 2.66
N PRO A 106 -10.23 -5.67 3.01
CA PRO A 106 -11.29 -5.26 3.94
C PRO A 106 -10.76 -4.92 5.34
N GLU A 107 -9.71 -5.59 5.80
CA GLU A 107 -9.11 -5.33 7.11
C GLU A 107 -8.29 -4.04 7.11
N MET A 108 -7.50 -3.77 6.05
CA MET A 108 -6.85 -2.47 5.86
C MET A 108 -7.88 -1.33 5.83
N GLY A 109 -8.94 -1.48 5.05
CA GLY A 109 -10.00 -0.48 4.92
C GLY A 109 -10.76 -0.25 6.23
N GLY A 110 -11.19 -1.31 6.90
CA GLY A 110 -11.93 -1.21 8.17
C GLY A 110 -11.11 -0.58 9.30
N ARG A 111 -9.78 -0.81 9.32
CA ARG A 111 -8.89 -0.17 10.29
C ARG A 111 -8.54 1.28 9.94
N ALA A 112 -8.53 1.63 8.66
CA ALA A 112 -8.27 3.00 8.19
C ALA A 112 -9.50 3.93 8.30
N LEU A 113 -10.70 3.41 8.03
CA LEU A 113 -11.96 4.17 8.06
C LEU A 113 -12.57 4.31 9.47
N GLY A 114 -12.12 3.49 10.44
CA GLY A 114 -12.67 3.48 11.78
C GLY A 114 -14.14 3.01 11.85
N PRO A 115 -14.80 3.10 13.01
CA PRO A 115 -16.16 2.58 13.23
C PRO A 115 -17.27 3.33 12.43
N THR A 116 -16.91 4.29 11.58
CA THR A 116 -17.85 5.11 10.81
C THR A 116 -18.23 4.49 9.46
N ALA A 117 -17.49 3.48 8.98
CA ALA A 117 -17.90 2.68 7.83
C ALA A 117 -18.90 1.60 8.28
N LYS A 118 -20.17 2.00 8.42
CA LYS A 118 -21.30 1.10 8.66
C LYS A 118 -21.95 0.69 7.35
#